data_AF-A0A933XKX8-F1
#
_entry.id   AF-A0A933XKX8-F1
#
_cell.length_a   1.000
_cell.length_b   1.000
_cell.length_c   1.000
_cell.angle_alpha   90.00
_cell.angle_beta   90.00
_cell.angle_gamma   90.00
#
_symmetry.space_group_name_H-M   'P 1'
#
loop_
_entity.id
_entity.type
_entity.pdbx_description
1 polymer ?
#
loop_
_entity_poly.entity_id
_entity_poly.type
_entity_poly.pdbx_seq_one_letter_code
_entity_poly.pdbx_strand_id
1 'polypeptide(L)' 'MEKLDKVARLIEGFESPYGMELLATVHWLAHEDLSEGKNSNAVIQGFKSWSEHKKQTFHPEHIEIAWSRLHDEGWI' A
#
# COMPACT_ATOMS: atom_id res chain seq x y z
N MET A 1 17.27 -15.05 8.89
CA MET A 1 16.82 -14.86 7.49
C MET A 1 15.34 -14.46 7.40
N GLU A 2 14.53 -14.67 8.43
CA GLU A 2 13.06 -14.45 8.42
C GLU A 2 12.56 -13.06 7.95
N LYS A 3 13.32 -11.98 8.13
CA LYS A 3 12.93 -10.65 7.64
C LYS A 3 12.99 -10.55 6.12
N LEU A 4 13.97 -11.20 5.49
CA LEU A 4 14.11 -11.18 4.04
C LEU A 4 12.98 -11.97 3.38
N ASP A 5 12.64 -13.12 3.95
CA ASP A 5 11.55 -13.98 3.43
C ASP A 5 10.18 -13.29 3.57
N LYS A 6 9.95 -12.55 4.66
CA LYS A 6 8.75 -11.73 4.83
C LYS A 6 8.62 -10.63 3.78
N VAL A 7 9.73 -9.95 3.47
CA VAL A 7 9.74 -8.92 2.42
C VAL A 7 9.58 -9.57 1.04
N ALA A 8 10.23 -10.70 0.78
CA ALA A 8 10.13 -11.42 -0.48
C ALA A 8 8.67 -11.82 -0.80
N ARG A 9 7.93 -12.33 0.19
CA ARG A 9 6.50 -12.64 0.01
C ARG A 9 5.66 -11.39 -0.21
N LEU A 10 5.98 -10.31 0.50
CA LEU A 10 5.24 -9.05 0.35
C LEU A 10 5.37 -8.48 -1.07
N ILE A 11 6.59 -8.51 -1.64
CA ILE A 11 6.88 -7.88 -2.92
C ILE A 11 6.60 -8.77 -4.13
N GLU A 12 6.31 -10.06 -3.93
CA GLU A 12 5.97 -10.98 -5.02
C GLU A 12 4.76 -10.46 -5.81
N GLY A 13 4.92 -10.26 -7.13
CA GLY A 13 3.92 -9.64 -8.00
C GLY A 13 3.93 -8.11 -8.02
N PHE A 14 4.76 -7.47 -7.18
CA PHE A 14 4.95 -6.01 -7.08
C PHE A 14 6.40 -5.57 -7.38
N GLU A 15 7.22 -6.44 -7.96
CA GLU A 15 8.68 -6.25 -8.12
C GLU A 15 9.07 -5.10 -9.06
N SER A 16 8.11 -4.59 -9.83
CA SER A 16 8.32 -3.42 -10.68
C SER A 16 8.53 -2.15 -9.85
N PRO A 17 9.23 -1.12 -10.37
CA PRO A 17 9.37 0.17 -9.68
C PRO A 17 8.02 0.75 -9.25
N TYR A 18 6.99 0.60 -10.08
CA TYR A 18 5.63 1.01 -9.79
C TYR A 18 5.02 0.24 -8.61
N GLY A 19 5.12 -1.09 -8.62
CA GLY A 19 4.55 -1.94 -7.57
C GLY A 19 5.22 -1.71 -6.22
N MET A 20 6.54 -1.50 -6.22
CA MET A 20 7.31 -1.19 -5.02
C MET A 20 6.91 0.18 -4.44
N GLU A 21 6.75 1.19 -5.29
CA GLU A 21 6.31 2.53 -4.86
C GLU A 21 4.88 2.49 -4.31
N LEU A 22 3.99 1.73 -4.95
CA LEU A 22 2.62 1.52 -4.51
C LEU A 22 2.57 0.85 -3.13
N LEU A 23 3.26 -0.28 -2.95
CA LEU A 23 3.32 -0.99 -1.66
C LEU A 23 3.85 -0.09 -0.55
N ALA A 24 4.95 0.62 -0.79
CA ALA A 24 5.54 1.53 0.18
C ALA A 24 4.57 2.67 0.56
N THR A 25 3.89 3.25 -0.44
CA THR A 25 2.92 4.33 -0.23
C THR A 25 1.72 3.86 0.58
N VAL A 26 1.14 2.71 0.23
CA VAL A 26 -0.03 2.14 0.94
C VAL A 26 0.33 1.72 2.35
N HIS A 27 1.48 1.07 2.55
CA HIS A 27 1.97 0.68 3.88
C HIS A 27 2.19 1.89 4.79
N TRP A 28 2.78 2.97 4.25
CA TRP A 28 2.97 4.20 5.01
C TRP A 28 1.64 4.84 5.39
N LEU A 29 0.69 4.95 4.47
CA LEU A 29 -0.66 5.49 4.74
C LEU A 29 -1.40 4.70 5.82
N ALA A 30 -1.27 3.38 5.80
CA ALA A 30 -1.87 2.51 6.82
C ALA A 30 -1.34 2.80 8.24
N HIS A 31 -0.08 3.26 8.35
CA HIS A 31 0.57 3.54 9.62
C HIS A 31 0.48 5.01 10.06
N GLU A 32 0.44 5.97 9.12
CA GLU A 32 0.47 7.39 9.46
C GLU A 32 -0.88 7.89 10.01
N ASP A 33 -1.99 7.39 9.46
CA ASP A 33 -3.32 7.79 9.92
C ASP A 33 -3.83 6.85 11.03
N LEU A 34 -3.22 6.99 12.21
CA LEU A 34 -3.63 6.31 13.46
C LEU A 34 -5.08 6.61 13.88
N SER A 35 -5.79 7.48 13.15
CA SER A 35 -7.20 7.83 13.35
C SER A 35 -8.18 6.86 12.66
N GLU A 36 -7.87 6.33 11.47
CA GLU A 36 -8.86 5.62 10.63
C GLU A 36 -8.30 4.45 9.79
N GLY A 37 -7.17 3.85 10.17
CA GLY A 37 -6.55 2.67 9.53
C GLY A 37 -7.33 1.34 9.64
N LYS A 38 -8.66 1.34 9.44
CA LYS A 38 -9.49 0.12 9.49
C LYS A 38 -10.08 -0.29 8.14
N ASN A 39 -9.86 0.48 7.07
CA ASN A 39 -10.47 0.20 5.78
C ASN A 39 -9.62 0.74 4.62
N SER A 40 -9.48 -0.04 3.54
CA SER A 40 -8.82 0.40 2.30
C SER A 40 -9.40 1.70 1.76
N ASN A 41 -10.71 1.93 1.94
CA ASN A 41 -11.35 3.17 1.53
C ASN A 41 -10.76 4.40 2.25
N ALA A 42 -10.42 4.26 3.53
CA ALA A 42 -9.75 5.33 4.28
C ALA A 42 -8.33 5.57 3.76
N VAL A 43 -7.62 4.57 3.23
CA VAL A 43 -6.33 4.79 2.56
C VAL A 43 -6.48 5.48 1.21
N ILE A 44 -7.49 5.09 0.43
CA ILE A 44 -7.81 5.73 -0.85
C ILE A 44 -8.15 7.22 -0.62
N GLN A 45 -8.83 7.55 0.48
CA GLN A 45 -9.26 8.93 0.83
C GLN A 45 -8.21 9.73 1.63
N GLY A 46 -7.49 9.05 2.53
CA GLY A 46 -6.72 9.61 3.66
C GLY A 46 -5.33 10.13 3.29
N PHE A 47 -4.84 9.79 2.11
CA PHE A 47 -3.85 10.62 1.43
C PHE A 47 -4.59 11.92 1.03
N LYS A 48 -4.79 12.81 2.00
CA LYS A 48 -5.53 14.07 1.84
C LYS A 48 -5.02 14.74 0.56
N SER A 49 -5.88 14.92 -0.45
CA SER A 49 -5.54 15.71 -1.63
C SER A 49 -4.50 15.08 -2.59
N TRP A 50 -4.50 13.76 -2.82
CA TRP A 50 -3.71 13.08 -3.88
C TRP A 50 -3.29 14.04 -4.98
N SER A 51 -2.02 14.45 -4.98
CA SER A 51 -1.48 15.36 -6.00
C SER A 51 -1.88 14.83 -7.37
N GLU A 52 -2.26 15.70 -8.30
CA GLU A 52 -2.87 15.32 -9.59
C GLU A 52 -2.09 14.22 -10.33
N HIS A 53 -0.76 14.27 -10.23
CA HIS A 53 0.15 13.25 -10.74
C HIS A 53 -0.08 11.84 -10.14
N LYS A 54 -0.20 11.73 -8.81
CA LYS A 54 -0.41 10.44 -8.15
C LYS A 54 -1.78 9.81 -8.45
N LYS A 55 -2.81 10.63 -8.72
CA LYS A 55 -4.13 10.13 -9.19
C LYS A 55 -4.06 9.52 -10.59
N GLN A 56 -3.15 10.01 -11.43
CA GLN A 56 -2.94 9.47 -12.77
C GLN A 56 -2.06 8.22 -12.75
N THR A 57 -1.17 8.11 -11.76
CA THR A 57 -0.23 6.99 -11.63
C THR A 57 -0.84 5.81 -10.88
N PHE A 58 -1.50 6.03 -9.75
CA PHE A 58 -2.06 4.96 -8.92
C PHE A 58 -3.56 4.82 -9.13
N HIS A 59 -3.97 3.66 -9.64
CA HIS A 59 -5.39 3.36 -9.79
C HIS A 59 -5.97 2.82 -8.47
N PRO A 60 -7.23 3.17 -8.11
CA PRO A 60 -7.89 2.67 -6.91
C PRO A 60 -7.84 1.15 -6.75
N GLU A 61 -8.05 0.41 -7.85
CA GLU A 61 -7.96 -1.04 -7.88
C GLU A 61 -6.58 -1.57 -7.46
N HIS A 62 -5.49 -0.92 -7.88
CA HIS A 62 -4.14 -1.33 -7.49
C HIS A 62 -3.88 -1.09 -6.01
N ILE A 63 -4.42 0.01 -5.45
CA ILE A 63 -4.32 0.31 -4.02
C ILE A 63 -5.04 -0.76 -3.20
N GLU A 64 -6.22 -1.20 -3.62
CA GLU A 64 -6.97 -2.26 -2.94
C GLU A 64 -6.21 -3.59 -2.93
N ILE A 65 -5.57 -3.95 -4.05
CA ILE A 65 -4.73 -5.15 -4.15
C ILE A 65 -3.52 -5.02 -3.22
N ALA A 66 -2.83 -3.88 -3.23
CA ALA A 66 -1.67 -3.62 -2.37
C ALA A 66 -2.04 -3.63 -0.88
N TRP A 67 -3.17 -3.02 -0.52
CA TRP A 67 -3.72 -3.05 0.83
C TRP A 67 -4.03 -4.48 1.29
N SER A 68 -4.71 -5.26 0.45
CA SER A 68 -5.02 -6.66 0.75
C SER A 68 -3.74 -7.47 0.96
N ARG A 69 -2.72 -7.29 0.10
CA ARG A 69 -1.41 -7.94 0.24
C ARG A 69 -0.72 -7.59 1.56
N LEU A 70 -0.75 -6.32 1.96
CA LEU A 70 -0.17 -5.85 3.23
C LEU A 70 -0.90 -6.45 4.44
N HIS A 71 -2.23 -6.52 4.38
CA HIS A 71 -3.06 -7.11 5.43
C HIS A 71 -2.85 -8.63 5.53
N ASP A 72 -2.85 -9.35 4.40
CA ASP A 72 -2.69 -10.80 4.34
C ASP A 72 -1.30 -11.27 4.81
N GLU A 73 -0.25 -10.50 4.53
CA GLU A 73 1.11 -10.76 5.01
C GLU A 73 1.37 -10.20 6.42
N GLY A 74 0.38 -9.56 7.05
CA GLY A 74 0.43 -9.06 8.44
C GLY A 74 1.39 -7.89 8.63
N TRP A 75 1.44 -6.99 7.66
CA TRP A 75 2.21 -5.75 7.73
C TRP A 75 1.37 -4.56 8.22
N ILE A 76 0.04 -4.67 8.19
CA ILE A 76 -0.92 -3.67 8.67
C ILE A 76 -2.05 -4.35 9.45
#